data_AF-A0AAV5C856-F1
#
_entry.id   AF-A0AAV5C856-F1
#
_cell.length_a   1.000
_cell.length_b   1.000
_cell.length_c   1.000
_cell.angle_alpha   90.00
_cell.angle_beta   90.00
_cell.angle_gamma   90.00
#
_symmetry.space_group_name_H-M   'P 1'
#
loop_
_entity.id
_entity.type
_entity.pdbx_description
1 polymer ?
#
loop_
_entity_poly.entity_id
_entity_poly.type
_entity_poly.pdbx_seq_one_letter_code
_entity_poly.pdbx_strand_id
1 'polypeptide(L)'
;MLRARVHHHRQGQIVHNLSRATNLDARLTRLEERSRNVQLTDESICDSCRARLGTKLFVMYPDDSVVCYRVCLNECYSVFPVHT
;
A
#
# COMPACT_ATOMS: atom_id res chain seq x y z
N MET A 1 -26.78 -4.20 -39.63
CA MET A 1 -26.36 -5.11 -38.54
C MET A 1 -24.84 -5.16 -38.34
N LEU A 2 -23.99 -5.27 -39.39
CA LEU A 2 -22.54 -5.38 -39.24
C LEU A 2 -21.87 -4.22 -38.48
N ARG A 3 -22.30 -2.97 -38.74
CA ARG A 3 -21.78 -1.77 -38.06
C ARG A 3 -22.01 -1.80 -36.55
N ALA A 4 -23.18 -2.25 -36.09
CA ALA A 4 -23.50 -2.36 -34.67
C ALA A 4 -22.62 -3.41 -33.96
N ARG A 5 -22.37 -4.55 -34.62
CA ARG A 5 -21.46 -5.59 -34.11
C ARG A 5 -20.02 -5.09 -33.97
N VAL A 6 -19.53 -4.38 -34.98
CA VAL A 6 -18.18 -3.77 -34.93
C VAL A 6 -18.10 -2.72 -33.82
N HIS A 7 -19.13 -1.88 -33.68
CA HIS A 7 -19.19 -0.89 -32.61
C HIS A 7 -19.17 -1.55 -31.23
N HIS A 8 -19.99 -2.58 -31.03
CA HIS A 8 -20.06 -3.28 -29.75
C HIS A 8 -18.75 -4.02 -29.43
N HIS A 9 -18.11 -4.62 -30.45
CA HIS A 9 -16.79 -5.23 -30.29
C HIS A 9 -15.73 -4.20 -29.85
N ARG A 10 -15.68 -3.03 -30.49
CA ARG A 10 -14.77 -1.94 -30.10
C ARG A 10 -15.08 -1.42 -28.70
N GLN A 11 -16.34 -1.26 -28.35
CA GLN A 11 -16.75 -0.87 -26.98
C GLN A 11 -16.28 -1.91 -25.95
N GLY A 12 -16.44 -3.21 -26.24
CA GLY A 12 -15.93 -4.28 -25.39
C GLY A 12 -14.40 -4.21 -25.23
N GLN A 13 -13.67 -3.95 -26.32
CA GLN A 13 -12.21 -3.75 -26.27
C GLN A 13 -11.82 -2.54 -25.43
N ILE A 14 -12.53 -1.41 -25.55
CA ILE A 14 -12.28 -0.20 -24.75
C ILE A 14 -12.47 -0.51 -23.27
N VAL A 15 -13.59 -1.12 -22.89
CA VAL A 15 -13.88 -1.47 -21.49
C VAL A 15 -12.84 -2.46 -20.95
N HIS A 16 -12.49 -3.48 -21.74
CA HIS A 16 -11.46 -4.45 -21.36
C HIS A 16 -10.09 -3.78 -21.12
N ASN A 17 -9.66 -2.91 -22.04
CA ASN A 17 -8.39 -2.21 -21.93
C ASN A 17 -8.37 -1.24 -20.74
N LEU A 18 -9.47 -0.53 -20.48
CA LEU A 18 -9.62 0.32 -19.30
C LEU A 18 -9.52 -0.48 -18.00
N SER A 19 -10.23 -1.61 -17.91
CA SER A 19 -10.16 -2.50 -16.75
C SER A 19 -8.76 -3.08 -16.53
N ARG A 20 -8.04 -3.38 -17.62
CA ARG A 20 -6.65 -3.83 -17.54
C ARG A 20 -5.72 -2.72 -17.04
N ALA A 21 -5.91 -1.48 -17.53
CA ALA A 21 -5.12 -0.34 -17.09
C ALA A 21 -5.31 -0.04 -15.60
N THR A 22 -6.54 -0.04 -15.10
CA THR A 22 -6.82 0.19 -13.67
C THR A 22 -6.24 -0.91 -12.78
N ASN A 23 -6.28 -2.16 -13.22
CA ASN A 23 -5.67 -3.26 -12.48
C ASN A 23 -4.13 -3.16 -12.43
N LEU A 24 -3.49 -2.72 -13.53
CA LEU A 24 -2.06 -2.49 -13.55
C LEU A 24 -1.66 -1.35 -12.61
N ASP A 25 -2.43 -0.26 -12.62
CA ASP A 25 -2.20 0.89 -11.75
C ASP A 25 -2.28 0.49 -10.26
N ALA A 26 -3.33 -0.22 -9.86
CA ALA A 26 -3.47 -0.73 -8.50
C ALA A 26 -2.33 -1.68 -8.08
N ARG A 27 -1.77 -2.44 -9.03
CA ARG A 27 -0.61 -3.30 -8.77
C ARG A 27 0.68 -2.49 -8.62
N LEU A 28 0.87 -1.46 -9.42
CA LEU A 28 2.02 -0.55 -9.31
C LEU A 28 2.00 0.16 -7.96
N THR A 29 0.88 0.74 -7.55
CA THR A 29 0.76 1.39 -6.22
C THR A 29 1.14 0.42 -5.10
N ARG A 30 0.67 -0.84 -5.15
CA ARG A 30 1.05 -1.85 -4.14
C ARG A 30 2.53 -2.20 -4.16
N LEU A 31 3.17 -2.21 -5.33
CA LEU A 31 4.60 -2.46 -5.45
C LEU A 31 5.42 -1.27 -4.93
N GLU A 32 5.00 -0.04 -5.22
CA GLU A 32 5.62 1.19 -4.72
C GLU A 32 5.55 1.24 -3.20
N GLU A 33 4.38 0.99 -2.60
CA GLU A 33 4.20 0.90 -1.14
C GLU A 33 5.12 -0.17 -0.52
N ARG A 34 5.22 -1.36 -1.12
CA ARG A 34 6.12 -2.42 -0.64
C ARG A 34 7.60 -2.10 -0.84
N SER A 35 7.93 -1.32 -1.87
CA SER A 35 9.30 -0.92 -2.20
C SER A 35 9.77 0.27 -1.36
N ARG A 36 8.90 0.92 -0.57
CA ARG A 36 9.30 1.93 0.40
C ARG A 36 10.18 1.25 1.46
N ASN A 37 11.49 1.24 1.21
CA ASN A 37 12.48 0.85 2.21
C ASN A 37 12.59 1.98 3.22
N VAL A 38 12.05 1.77 4.43
CA VAL A 38 12.30 2.70 5.53
C VAL A 38 13.63 2.35 6.17
N GLN A 39 14.58 3.27 6.02
CA GLN A 39 15.80 3.27 6.82
C GLN A 39 15.45 3.82 8.19
N LEU A 40 15.03 2.93 9.10
CA LEU A 40 15.07 3.29 10.51
C LEU A 40 16.52 3.46 10.94
N THR A 41 16.77 4.57 11.63
CA THR A 41 18.05 4.85 12.26
C THR A 41 17.91 4.59 13.77
N ASP A 42 19.03 4.49 14.49
CA ASP A 42 19.01 4.40 15.96
C ASP A 42 18.39 5.64 16.64
N GLU A 43 18.14 6.70 15.87
CA GLU A 43 17.52 7.95 16.28
C GLU A 43 16.00 7.97 16.01
N SER A 44 15.46 7.01 15.25
CA SER A 44 14.02 6.93 14.98
C SER A 44 13.21 6.78 16.28
N ILE A 45 12.17 7.59 16.42
CA ILE A 45 11.28 7.65 17.59
C ILE A 45 9.85 7.27 17.23
N CYS A 46 9.11 6.74 18.20
CA CYS A 46 7.68 6.50 18.07
C CYS A 46 6.92 7.83 18.05
N ASP A 47 6.04 8.04 17.06
CA ASP A 47 5.27 9.29 16.95
C ASP A 47 4.27 9.49 18.09
N SER A 48 3.77 8.40 18.68
CA SER A 48 2.82 8.46 19.79
C SER A 48 3.50 8.64 21.16
N CYS A 49 4.49 7.81 21.50
CA CYS A 49 5.09 7.80 22.84
C CYS A 49 6.52 8.35 22.92
N ARG A 50 7.08 8.80 21.80
CA ARG A 50 8.45 9.35 21.66
C ARG A 50 9.57 8.42 22.11
N ALA A 51 9.28 7.13 22.35
CA ALA A 51 10.30 6.15 22.67
C ALA A 51 11.19 5.86 21.47
N ARG A 52 12.51 5.75 21.69
CA ARG A 52 13.46 5.29 20.66
C ARG A 52 13.09 3.89 20.17
N LEU A 53 13.00 3.75 18.85
CA LEU A 53 12.66 2.52 18.15
C LEU A 53 13.89 1.61 18.05
N GLY A 54 15.00 2.08 17.48
CA GLY A 54 16.24 1.30 17.37
C GLY A 54 15.96 -0.11 16.81
N THR A 55 16.26 -1.15 17.59
CA THR A 55 16.03 -2.56 17.24
C THR A 55 14.66 -3.12 17.69
N LYS A 56 13.78 -2.31 18.30
CA LYS A 56 12.47 -2.76 18.78
C LYS A 56 11.51 -2.93 17.60
N LEU A 57 10.56 -3.86 17.71
CA LEU A 57 9.47 -4.01 16.75
C LEU A 57 8.63 -2.71 16.66
N PHE A 58 8.32 -2.33 15.43
CA PHE A 58 7.57 -1.12 15.09
C PHE A 58 6.63 -1.41 13.92
N VAL A 59 5.66 -0.52 13.74
CA VAL A 59 4.76 -0.49 12.59
C VAL A 59 4.91 0.85 11.92
N MET A 60 4.95 0.84 10.60
CA MET A 60 4.88 2.02 9.76
C MET A 60 3.51 2.03 9.09
N TYR A 61 2.82 3.16 9.15
CA TYR A 61 1.57 3.36 8.44
C TYR A 61 1.81 3.93 7.03
N PRO A 62 0.81 3.87 6.14
CA PRO A 62 0.91 4.43 4.79
C PRO A 62 1.14 5.96 4.72
N ASP A 63 0.90 6.68 5.82
CA ASP A 63 1.16 8.12 5.98
C ASP A 63 2.57 8.41 6.50
N ASP A 64 3.47 7.41 6.46
CA ASP A 64 4.85 7.43 6.93
C ASP A 64 5.00 7.60 8.46
N SER A 65 3.90 7.59 9.24
CA SER A 65 3.99 7.59 10.70
C SER A 65 4.51 6.24 11.23
N VAL A 66 5.37 6.30 12.25
CA VAL A 66 6.02 5.12 12.83
C VAL A 66 5.69 5.02 14.31
N VAL A 67 5.10 3.89 14.70
CA VAL A 67 4.71 3.59 16.09
C VAL A 67 5.37 2.33 16.59
N CYS A 68 5.73 2.33 17.87
CA CYS A 68 6.25 1.13 18.51
C CYS A 68 5.14 0.08 18.66
N TYR A 69 5.53 -1.19 18.60
CA TYR A 69 4.60 -2.33 18.67
C TYR A 69 3.67 -2.28 19.90
N ARG A 70 4.16 -1.77 21.05
CA ARG A 70 3.35 -1.61 22.26
C ARG A 70 2.17 -0.65 22.08
N VAL A 71 2.39 0.51 21.44
CA VAL A 71 1.31 1.47 21.16
C VAL A 71 0.38 0.90 20.11
N CYS A 72 0.96 0.34 19.05
CA CYS A 72 0.22 -0.30 17.97
C CYS A 72 -0.75 -1.38 18.48
N LEU A 73 -0.36 -2.23 19.43
CA LEU A 73 -1.24 -3.24 20.01
C LEU A 73 -2.47 -2.68 20.73
N ASN A 74 -2.39 -1.45 21.24
CA ASN A 74 -3.51 -0.80 21.93
C ASN A 74 -4.44 -0.04 20.95
N GLU A 75 -3.96 0.29 19.75
CA GLU A 75 -4.67 1.18 18.81
C GLU A 75 -4.99 0.53 17.44
N CYS A 76 -4.37 -0.60 17.08
CA CYS A 76 -4.52 -1.20 15.75
C CYS A 76 -5.33 -2.50 15.76
N TYR A 77 -6.57 -2.43 15.31
CA TYR A 77 -7.37 -3.62 14.96
C TYR A 77 -7.10 -4.16 13.55
N SER A 78 -6.23 -3.53 12.76
CA SER A 78 -5.97 -3.92 11.37
C SER A 78 -4.54 -3.62 10.93
N VAL A 79 -3.57 -4.43 11.35
CA VAL A 79 -2.20 -4.40 10.79
C VAL A 79 -2.04 -5.61 9.88
N PHE A 80 -1.80 -5.37 8.59
CA PHE A 80 -1.36 -6.43 7.69
C PHE A 80 0.12 -6.74 7.99
N PRO A 81 0.50 -8.00 8.24
CA PRO A 81 1.89 -8.32 8.54
C PRO A 81 2.79 -8.01 7.34
N VAL A 82 3.77 -7.13 7.54
CA VAL A 82 4.88 -6.95 6.61
C VAL A 82 5.84 -8.11 6.86
N HIS A 83 5.80 -9.13 6.00
CA HIS A 83 6.83 -10.16 5.99
C HIS A 83 8.13 -9.54 5.49
N THR A 84 9.17 -9.68 6.32
CA THR A 84 10.56 -9.34 6.00
C THR A 84 11.11 -10.24 4.91
#